data_AF-A0A2E7H8L4-F1
#
_entry.id   AF-A0A2E7H8L4-F1
#
_cell.length_a   1.000
_cell.length_b   1.000
_cell.length_c   1.000
_cell.angle_alpha   90.00
_cell.angle_beta   90.00
_cell.angle_gamma   90.00
#
_symmetry.space_group_name_H-M   'P 1'
#
loop_
_entity.id
_entity.type
_entity.pdbx_description
1 polymer ?
#
loop_
_entity_poly.entity_id
_entity_poly.type
_entity_poly.pdbx_seq_one_letter_code
_entity_poly.pdbx_strand_id
1 'polypeptide(L)' 'TSIAIQNMSLYAWSLGIGIGWSTGKPIKVKGLRKIIEAPNSSIIAGCLYMGYIEKKSVIIKKSRTNHLKKTIWK' A
#
# COMPACT_ATOMS: atom_id res chain seq x y z
N THR A 1 6.34 4.57 -8.53
CA THR A 1 6.12 3.47 -7.56
C THR A 1 4.67 3.39 -7.08
N SER A 2 4.06 4.46 -6.56
CA SER A 2 2.70 4.39 -5.98
C SER A 2 1.61 3.97 -6.98
N ILE A 3 1.68 4.40 -8.25
CA ILE A 3 0.74 3.95 -9.30
C ILE A 3 0.85 2.44 -9.51
N ALA A 4 2.08 1.90 -9.61
CA ALA A 4 2.30 0.48 -9.79
C ALA A 4 1.79 -0.34 -8.60
N ILE A 5 2.03 0.11 -7.37
CA ILE A 5 1.50 -0.52 -6.15
C ILE A 5 -0.04 -0.51 -6.16
N GLN A 6 -0.66 0.61 -6.55
CA GLN A 6 -2.12 0.71 -6.63
C GLN A 6 -2.70 -0.24 -7.69
N ASN A 7 -2.09 -0.30 -8.87
CA ASN A 7 -2.52 -1.20 -9.94
C ASN A 7 -2.40 -2.68 -9.50
N MET A 8 -1.26 -3.05 -8.90
CA MET A 8 -1.05 -4.38 -8.34
C MET A 8 -2.08 -4.71 -7.26
N SER A 9 -2.39 -3.77 -6.37
CA SER A 9 -3.38 -3.95 -5.31
C SER A 9 -4.78 -4.18 -5.87
N LEU A 10 -5.16 -3.46 -6.92
CA LEU A 10 -6.44 -3.64 -7.60
C LEU A 10 -6.54 -5.01 -8.31
N TYR A 11 -5.46 -5.44 -8.95
CA TYR A 11 -5.42 -6.76 -9.60
C TYR A 11 -5.41 -7.91 -8.58
N ALA A 12 -4.60 -7.82 -7.53
CA ALA A 12 -4.60 -8.80 -6.44
C ALA A 12 -5.99 -8.93 -5.81
N TRP A 13 -6.68 -7.81 -5.62
CA TRP A 13 -8.05 -7.81 -5.10
C TRP A 13 -9.02 -8.58 -6.01
N SER A 14 -8.90 -8.48 -7.34
CA SER A 14 -9.74 -9.26 -8.25
C SER A 14 -9.48 -10.77 -8.19
N LEU A 15 -8.33 -11.18 -7.65
CA LEU A 15 -7.95 -12.57 -7.40
C LEU A 15 -8.28 -13.03 -5.96
N GLY A 16 -8.93 -12.20 -5.15
CA GLY A 16 -9.22 -12.51 -3.75
C GLY A 16 -8.03 -12.37 -2.80
N ILE A 17 -6.98 -11.64 -3.21
CA ILE A 17 -5.80 -11.35 -2.40
C ILE A 17 -5.90 -9.92 -1.87
N GLY A 18 -5.85 -9.76 -0.56
CA GLY A 18 -5.80 -8.47 0.10
C GLY A 18 -4.38 -7.93 0.16
N ILE A 19 -4.19 -6.64 -0.08
CA ILE A 19 -2.91 -5.95 0.10
C ILE A 19 -3.06 -4.83 1.14
N GLY A 20 -2.21 -4.83 2.15
CA GLY A 20 -1.99 -3.72 3.08
C GLY A 20 -0.65 -3.05 2.83
N TRP A 21 -0.64 -1.79 2.38
CA TRP A 21 0.60 -1.03 2.21
C TRP A 21 0.93 -0.21 3.46
N SER A 22 2.16 -0.36 3.96
CA SER A 22 2.68 0.40 5.09
C SER A 22 3.98 1.12 4.74
N THR A 23 4.03 2.42 5.03
CA THR A 23 5.24 3.26 5.00
C THR A 23 5.73 3.60 6.42
N GLY A 24 5.18 2.92 7.44
CA GLY A 24 5.41 3.19 8.85
C GLY A 24 6.53 2.36 9.47
N LYS A 25 6.30 1.88 10.69
CA LYS A 25 7.25 1.08 11.50
C LYS A 25 7.99 -0.02 10.72
N PRO A 26 7.36 -0.82 9.83
CA PRO A 26 8.02 -1.94 9.16
C PRO A 26 9.24 -1.55 8.32
N ILE A 27 9.22 -0.35 7.72
CA ILE A 27 10.34 0.12 6.88
C ILE A 27 11.36 0.98 7.64
N LYS A 28 11.12 1.26 8.92
CA LYS A 28 11.97 2.11 9.78
C LYS A 28 12.88 1.33 10.72
N VAL A 29 12.96 0.01 10.54
CA VAL A 29 13.86 -0.84 11.33
C VAL A 29 15.30 -0.42 11.10
N LYS A 30 16.07 -0.21 12.19
CA LYS A 30 17.47 0.19 12.10
C LYS A 30 18.26 -0.90 11.36
N GLY A 31 18.97 -0.50 10.31
CA GLY A 31 19.76 -1.44 9.50
C GLY A 31 18.93 -2.30 8.54
N LEU A 32 17.63 -2.03 8.34
CA LEU A 32 16.75 -2.81 7.47
C LEU A 32 17.37 -3.10 6.10
N ARG A 33 17.97 -2.08 5.47
CA ARG A 33 18.63 -2.22 4.16
C ARG A 33 19.67 -3.33 4.15
N LYS A 34 20.46 -3.44 5.22
CA LYS A 34 21.49 -4.48 5.37
C LYS A 34 20.84 -5.84 5.60
N ILE A 35 19.75 -5.89 6.39
CA ILE A 35 19.01 -7.12 6.68
C ILE A 35 18.41 -7.73 5.41
N ILE A 36 17.84 -6.89 4.54
CA ILE A 36 17.24 -7.35 3.26
C ILE A 36 18.22 -7.29 2.08
N GLU A 37 19.49 -7.00 2.36
CA GLU A 37 20.56 -6.88 1.36
C GLU A 37 20.22 -5.97 0.17
N ALA A 38 19.43 -4.91 0.41
CA ALA A 38 18.97 -4.03 -0.65
C ALA A 38 20.12 -3.15 -1.18
N PRO A 39 20.27 -3.00 -2.51
CA PRO A 39 21.33 -2.21 -3.12
C PRO A 39 21.36 -0.76 -2.64
N ASN A 40 22.56 -0.16 -2.64
CA ASN A 40 22.73 1.23 -2.24
C ASN A 40 22.06 2.26 -3.15
N SER A 41 21.70 1.85 -4.37
CA SER A 41 20.95 2.63 -5.35
C SER A 41 19.43 2.56 -5.17
N SER A 42 18.90 1.66 -4.33
CA SER A 42 17.45 1.43 -4.19
C SER A 42 16.84 2.16 -3.00
N ILE A 43 15.60 2.61 -3.13
CA ILE A 43 14.83 3.25 -2.04
C ILE A 43 13.76 2.28 -1.54
N ILE A 44 13.68 2.09 -0.21
CA ILE A 44 12.61 1.32 0.42
C ILE A 44 11.33 2.16 0.42
N ALA A 45 10.43 1.90 -0.53
CA ALA A 45 9.20 2.68 -0.71
C ALA A 45 8.05 2.28 0.24
N GLY A 46 8.14 1.11 0.88
CA GLY A 46 7.09 0.57 1.75
C GLY A 46 7.20 -0.94 1.94
N CYS A 47 6.33 -1.47 2.78
CA CYS A 47 6.11 -2.89 2.98
C CYS A 47 4.68 -3.23 2.55
N LEU A 48 4.53 -4.32 1.80
CA LEU A 48 3.24 -4.86 1.38
C LEU A 48 2.96 -6.13 2.16
N TYR A 49 1.90 -6.10 2.96
CA TYR A 49 1.33 -7.30 3.57
C TYR A 49 0.30 -7.88 2.62
N MET A 50 0.44 -9.16 2.29
CA MET A 50 -0.42 -9.81 1.29
C MET A 50 -0.95 -11.15 1.83
N GLY A 51 -2.18 -11.51 1.47
CA GLY A 51 -2.78 -12.77 1.85
C GLY A 51 -4.16 -12.99 1.26
N TYR A 52 -4.64 -14.24 1.29
CA TYR A 52 -6.00 -14.56 0.87
C TYR A 52 -7.03 -13.95 1.82
N ILE A 53 -8.12 -13.45 1.25
CA ILE A 53 -9.21 -12.85 2.01
C ILE A 53 -10.18 -13.97 2.42
N GLU A 54 -9.98 -14.54 3.62
CA GLU A 54 -10.87 -15.60 4.15
C GLU A 54 -12.30 -15.10 4.38
N LYS A 55 -12.43 -13.85 4.85
CA LYS A 55 -13.69 -13.14 4.98
C LYS A 55 -13.48 -11.73 4.49
N LYS A 56 -14.35 -11.25 3.60
CA LYS A 56 -14.34 -9.83 3.22
C LYS A 56 -14.40 -9.03 4.50
N SER A 57 -13.34 -8.24 4.75
CA SER A 57 -13.23 -7.41 5.93
C SER A 57 -14.55 -6.68 6.13
N VAL A 58 -15.02 -6.56 7.38
CA VAL A 58 -16.15 -5.66 7.67
C VAL A 58 -15.78 -4.34 7.02
N ILE A 59 -16.54 -3.91 6.01
CA ILE A 59 -16.25 -2.69 5.28
C ILE A 59 -16.53 -1.58 6.28
N ILE A 60 -15.51 -1.20 7.04
CA ILE A 60 -15.57 -0.02 7.89
C ILE A 60 -15.69 1.12 6.89
N LYS A 61 -16.90 1.69 6.78
CA LYS A 61 -17.14 2.87 5.94
C LYS A 61 -16.18 3.97 6.39
N LYS A 62 -15.11 4.16 5.64
CA LYS A 62 -14.23 5.31 5.78
C LYS A 62 -14.83 6.44 4.98
N SER A 63 -15.13 7.55 5.66
CA SER A 63 -15.58 8.76 4.97
C SER A 63 -14.51 9.21 3.96
N ARG A 64 -14.97 9.81 2.88
CA ARG A 64 -14.13 10.51 1.90
C ARG A 64 -14.62 11.95 1.83
N THR A 65 -13.69 12.89 1.69
CA THR A 65 -14.03 14.29 1.45
C THR A 65 -14.66 14.40 0.06
N ASN A 66 -15.74 15.18 -0.06
CA ASN A 66 -16.36 15.46 -1.35
C ASN A 66 -15.31 16.06 -2.32
N HIS A 67 -15.24 15.51 -3.54
CA HIS A 67 -14.29 15.92 -4.56
C HIS A 67 -14.42 17.41 -4.92
N LEU A 68 -15.62 17.98 -4.88
CA LEU A 68 -15.85 19.42 -5.14
C LEU A 68 -15.08 20.34 -4.17
N LYS A 69 -14.76 19.87 -2.96
CA LYS A 69 -13.95 20.64 -1.99
C LYS A 69 -12.45 20.58 -2.29
N LYS A 70 -12.02 19.78 -3.27
CA LYS A 70 -10.61 19.49 -3.61
C LYS A 70 -10.27 19.71 -5.09
N THR A 71 -11.27 19.98 -5.93
CA THR A 71 -11.09 20.20 -7.37
C THR A 71 -11.33 21.67 -7.70
N ILE A 72 -10.39 22.27 -8.44
CA ILE A 72 -10.57 23.57 -9.09
C ILE A 72 -10.71 23.29 -10.58
N TRP A 73 -11.85 23.66 -11.15
CA TRP A 73 -12.07 23.62 -12.59
C TRP A 73 -11.62 24.98 -13.17
N LYS A 74 -10.52 24.97 -13.91
CA LYS A 74 -10.04 26.10 -14.71
C LYS A 74 -10.22 25.77 -16.18
#